data_AF-S7WPR4-F1
#
_entry.id   AF-S7WPR4-F1
#
_cell.length_a   1.000
_cell.length_b   1.000
_cell.length_c   1.000
_cell.angle_alpha   90.00
_cell.angle_beta   90.00
_cell.angle_gamma   90.00
#
_symmetry.space_group_name_H-M   'P 1'
#
loop_
_entity.id
_entity.type
_entity.pdbx_description
1 polymer ?
#
loop_
_entity_poly.entity_id
_entity_poly.type
_entity_poly.pdbx_seq_one_letter_code
_entity_poly.pdbx_strand_id
1 'polypeptide(L)'
;MEVSSVEIQEQRFQVKLTEAIGMVRITIIDPKGKIINRTFFEITAPQNIPFNLSEIPEGHYKVKLETKEDSQTFEIKSYRKAETKLMAYAKAVDKNTFNLRVLGVADPGTIVTIFNNNHKVLMRDEILETGGFSKNYHLKHLILKQVYLKVENAEGVSKYLHFD
;
A
#
# COMPACT_ATOMS: atom_id res chain seq x y z
N MET A 1 -4.54 25.67 -23.15
CA MET A 1 -5.30 24.69 -22.35
C MET A 1 -4.81 24.73 -20.92
N GLU A 2 -5.70 24.90 -19.92
CA GLU A 2 -5.28 24.91 -18.51
C GLU A 2 -5.56 23.54 -17.85
N VAL A 3 -4.62 22.61 -17.96
CA VAL A 3 -4.68 21.34 -17.21
C VAL A 3 -4.07 21.58 -15.82
N SER A 4 -4.89 21.41 -14.78
CA SER A 4 -4.51 21.81 -13.42
C SER A 4 -3.69 20.77 -12.65
N SER A 5 -3.82 19.47 -12.94
CA SER A 5 -3.01 18.43 -12.28
C SER A 5 -3.20 17.03 -12.88
N VAL A 6 -2.20 16.18 -12.67
CA VAL A 6 -2.32 14.73 -12.69
C VAL A 6 -2.06 14.24 -11.28
N GLU A 7 -3.11 13.84 -10.56
CA GLU A 7 -2.97 13.22 -9.24
C GLU A 7 -2.79 11.71 -9.42
N ILE A 8 -1.70 11.16 -8.87
CA ILE A 8 -1.37 9.74 -8.94
C ILE A 8 -1.59 9.12 -7.56
N GLN A 9 -2.44 8.10 -7.50
CA GLN A 9 -2.54 7.18 -6.36
C GLN A 9 -2.21 5.78 -6.86
N GLU A 10 -1.01 5.31 -6.54
CA GLU A 10 -0.51 3.98 -6.95
C GLU A 10 -0.51 3.80 -8.48
N GLN A 11 -1.39 2.93 -8.99
CA GLN A 11 -1.55 2.67 -10.42
C GLN A 11 -2.77 3.38 -11.00
N ARG A 12 -3.30 4.42 -10.34
CA ARG A 12 -4.42 5.22 -10.84
C ARG A 12 -4.00 6.66 -10.97
N PHE A 13 -4.50 7.32 -12.01
CA PHE A 13 -4.38 8.77 -12.13
C PHE A 13 -5.66 9.39 -12.67
N GLN A 14 -5.83 10.68 -12.45
CA GLN A 14 -6.94 11.45 -13.00
C GLN A 14 -6.43 12.61 -13.85
N VAL A 15 -7.11 12.83 -14.97
CA VAL A 15 -6.93 14.03 -15.80
C VAL A 15 -8.06 14.98 -15.48
N LYS A 16 -7.73 16.15 -14.94
CA LYS A 16 -8.69 17.20 -14.58
C LYS A 16 -8.73 18.27 -15.67
N LEU A 17 -9.88 18.41 -16.30
CA LEU A 17 -10.17 19.44 -17.31
C LEU A 17 -11.10 20.49 -16.70
N THR A 18 -10.66 21.75 -16.68
CA THR A 18 -11.32 22.85 -15.95
C THR A 18 -12.36 23.60 -16.77
N GLU A 19 -12.49 23.30 -18.05
CA GLU A 19 -13.33 24.02 -19.01
C GLU A 19 -13.84 23.07 -20.11
N ALA A 20 -14.83 23.53 -20.88
CA ALA A 20 -15.34 22.82 -22.06
C ALA A 20 -14.35 22.99 -23.22
N ILE A 21 -13.72 21.89 -23.65
CA ILE A 21 -12.60 21.91 -24.62
C ILE A 21 -12.94 21.15 -25.91
N GLY A 22 -14.14 20.58 -26.01
CA GLY A 22 -14.58 19.79 -27.15
C GLY A 22 -13.88 18.42 -27.21
N MET A 23 -13.48 18.00 -28.41
CA MET A 23 -12.87 16.67 -28.60
C MET A 23 -11.41 16.66 -28.13
N VAL A 24 -11.12 15.82 -27.13
CA VAL A 24 -9.79 15.60 -26.58
C VAL A 24 -9.35 14.17 -26.84
N ARG A 25 -8.13 13.99 -27.34
CA ARG A 25 -7.46 12.70 -27.45
C ARG A 25 -6.47 12.55 -26.30
N ILE A 26 -6.60 11.46 -25.55
CA ILE A 26 -5.67 11.08 -24.47
C ILE A 26 -4.94 9.81 -24.90
N THR A 27 -3.61 9.88 -24.92
CA THR A 27 -2.72 8.76 -25.28
C THR A 27 -1.77 8.44 -24.14
N ILE A 28 -1.70 7.18 -23.73
CA ILE A 28 -0.73 6.69 -22.75
C ILE A 28 0.38 5.95 -23.50
N ILE A 29 1.62 6.34 -23.24
CA ILE A 29 2.82 5.87 -23.95
C ILE A 29 3.81 5.30 -22.93
N ASP A 30 4.37 4.13 -23.22
CA ASP A 30 5.36 3.46 -22.37
C ASP A 30 6.78 4.05 -22.53
N PRO A 31 7.77 3.64 -21.70
CA PRO A 31 9.14 4.14 -21.81
C PRO A 31 9.82 3.86 -23.16
N LYS A 32 9.34 2.84 -23.91
CA LYS A 32 9.86 2.45 -25.22
C LYS A 32 9.18 3.23 -26.36
N GLY A 33 8.24 4.12 -26.05
CA GLY A 33 7.47 4.88 -27.04
C GLY A 33 6.27 4.12 -27.61
N LYS A 34 5.93 2.95 -27.07
CA LYS A 34 4.76 2.17 -27.50
C LYS A 34 3.50 2.77 -26.90
N ILE A 35 2.46 2.90 -27.72
CA ILE A 35 1.14 3.32 -27.27
C ILE A 35 0.48 2.16 -26.52
N ILE A 36 0.16 2.40 -25.26
CA ILE A 36 -0.54 1.47 -24.36
C ILE A 36 -2.05 1.64 -24.49
N ASN A 37 -2.51 2.89 -24.49
CA ASN A 37 -3.92 3.22 -24.64
C ASN A 37 -4.08 4.53 -25.42
N ARG A 38 -5.17 4.64 -26.18
CA ARG A 38 -5.58 5.85 -26.87
C ARG A 38 -7.10 5.94 -26.82
N THR A 39 -7.61 7.02 -26.25
CA THR A 39 -9.05 7.23 -26.07
C THR A 39 -9.42 8.65 -26.47
N PHE A 40 -10.64 8.83 -26.97
CA PHE A 40 -11.21 10.12 -27.34
C PHE A 40 -12.36 10.43 -26.40
N PHE A 41 -12.44 11.68 -25.95
CA PHE A 41 -13.51 12.17 -25.09
C PHE A 41 -14.05 13.49 -25.66
N GLU A 42 -15.37 13.64 -25.61
CA GLU A 42 -16.03 14.91 -25.90
C GLU A 42 -16.32 15.63 -24.59
N ILE A 43 -15.70 16.79 -24.40
CA ILE A 43 -15.69 17.55 -23.14
C ILE A 43 -16.54 18.80 -23.32
N THR A 44 -17.80 18.72 -22.91
CA THR A 44 -18.78 19.81 -22.99
C THR A 44 -18.88 20.64 -21.72
N ALA A 45 -18.23 20.21 -20.63
CA ALA A 45 -18.17 20.86 -19.33
C ALA A 45 -16.91 20.40 -18.56
N PRO A 46 -16.51 21.07 -17.46
CA PRO A 46 -15.39 20.63 -16.63
C PRO A 46 -15.58 19.18 -16.17
N GLN A 47 -14.54 18.35 -16.32
CA GLN A 47 -14.64 16.90 -16.08
C GLN A 47 -13.32 16.32 -15.57
N ASN A 48 -13.44 15.33 -14.68
CA ASN A 48 -12.34 14.49 -14.24
C ASN A 48 -12.44 13.13 -14.94
N ILE A 49 -11.36 12.71 -15.61
CA ILE A 49 -11.30 11.44 -16.34
C ILE A 49 -10.34 10.51 -15.60
N PRO A 50 -10.84 9.43 -14.97
CA PRO A 50 -9.99 8.47 -14.26
C PRO A 50 -9.35 7.46 -15.22
N PHE A 51 -8.12 7.09 -14.92
CA PHE A 51 -7.36 6.04 -15.60
C PHE A 51 -6.84 5.02 -14.59
N ASN A 52 -6.85 3.76 -15.00
CA ASN A 52 -6.31 2.64 -14.23
C ASN A 52 -5.19 1.95 -15.01
N LEU A 53 -4.02 1.87 -14.39
CA LEU A 53 -2.79 1.26 -14.90
C LEU A 53 -2.48 -0.07 -14.21
N SER A 54 -3.43 -0.66 -13.48
CA SER A 54 -3.21 -1.92 -12.79
C SER A 54 -2.87 -3.10 -13.70
N GLU A 55 -3.35 -3.06 -14.95
CA GLU A 55 -3.13 -4.11 -15.95
C GLU A 55 -1.80 -3.95 -16.71
N ILE A 56 -1.07 -2.85 -16.48
CA ILE A 56 0.21 -2.58 -17.16
C ILE A 56 1.39 -2.65 -16.18
N PRO A 57 2.61 -2.90 -16.67
CA PRO A 57 3.79 -2.98 -15.81
C PRO A 57 4.04 -1.70 -15.00
N GLU A 58 4.91 -1.81 -14.00
CA GLU A 58 5.46 -0.63 -13.34
C GLU A 58 6.44 0.10 -14.26
N GLY A 59 6.51 1.41 -14.13
CA GLY A 59 7.43 2.22 -14.92
C GLY A 59 7.02 3.68 -15.08
N HIS A 60 7.79 4.36 -15.92
CA HIS A 60 7.56 5.75 -16.30
C HIS A 60 6.76 5.81 -17.59
N TYR A 61 5.62 6.50 -17.56
CA TYR A 61 4.74 6.64 -18.72
C TYR A 61 4.59 8.09 -19.09
N LYS A 62 4.27 8.33 -20.36
CA LYS A 62 3.89 9.64 -20.86
C LYS A 62 2.40 9.66 -21.18
N VAL A 63 1.68 10.62 -20.62
CA VAL A 63 0.28 10.89 -20.95
C VAL A 63 0.27 12.10 -21.86
N LYS A 64 -0.12 11.89 -23.12
CA LYS A 64 -0.27 12.95 -24.11
C LYS A 64 -1.74 13.33 -24.24
N LEU A 65 -2.05 14.59 -23.98
CA LEU A 65 -3.32 15.22 -24.28
C LEU A 65 -3.21 16.01 -25.59
N GLU A 66 -4.19 15.84 -26.47
CA GLU A 66 -4.24 16.52 -27.77
C GLU A 66 -5.66 17.02 -28.04
N THR A 67 -5.79 18.29 -28.39
CA THR A 67 -7.01 18.90 -28.92
C THR A 67 -6.77 19.29 -30.39
N LYS A 68 -7.72 20.01 -31.01
CA LYS A 68 -7.50 20.58 -32.35
C LYS A 68 -6.44 21.68 -32.36
N GLU A 69 -6.25 22.37 -31.23
CA GLU A 69 -5.46 23.60 -31.16
C GLU A 69 -4.14 23.41 -30.40
N ASP A 70 -4.08 22.45 -29.49
CA ASP A 70 -2.98 22.34 -28.52
C ASP A 70 -2.63 20.88 -28.20
N SER A 71 -1.42 20.66 -27.71
CA SER A 71 -1.00 19.36 -27.18
C SER A 71 -0.07 19.52 -25.98
N GLN A 72 -0.36 18.75 -24.92
CA GLN A 72 0.43 18.72 -23.70
C GLN A 72 0.84 17.29 -23.37
N THR A 73 2.03 17.11 -22.80
CA THR A 73 2.54 15.81 -22.36
C THR A 73 2.93 15.86 -20.90
N PHE A 74 2.50 14.85 -20.13
CA PHE A 74 2.79 14.70 -18.72
C PHE A 74 3.56 13.41 -18.48
N GLU A 75 4.54 13.45 -17.59
CA GLU A 75 5.22 12.24 -17.13
C GLU A 75 4.52 11.73 -15.86
N ILE A 76 4.18 10.45 -15.86
CA ILE A 76 3.58 9.77 -14.72
C ILE A 76 4.41 8.55 -14.36
N LYS A 77 4.34 8.14 -13.11
CA LYS A 77 5.00 6.93 -12.63
C LYS A 77 3.95 5.96 -12.10
N SER A 78 3.95 4.73 -12.59
CA SER A 78 3.11 3.64 -12.12
C SER A 78 3.97 2.69 -11.29
N TYR A 79 3.61 2.50 -10.02
CA TYR A 79 4.24 1.54 -9.12
C TYR A 79 3.14 0.76 -8.40
N ARG A 80 3.33 -0.54 -8.18
CA ARG A 80 2.47 -1.30 -7.28
C ARG A 80 2.94 -1.01 -5.87
N LYS A 81 1.99 -0.82 -4.96
CA LYS A 81 2.31 -0.91 -3.54
C LYS A 81 2.79 -2.34 -3.28
N ALA A 82 4.01 -2.50 -2.79
CA ALA A 82 4.51 -3.82 -2.42
C ALA A 82 3.55 -4.41 -1.39
N GLU A 83 2.99 -5.59 -1.65
CA GLU A 83 2.21 -6.31 -0.64
C GLU A 83 3.15 -6.69 0.51
N THR A 84 3.17 -5.87 1.55
CA THR A 84 3.91 -6.09 2.79
C THR A 84 3.23 -7.18 3.59
N LYS A 85 3.48 -8.43 3.22
CA LYS A 85 3.04 -9.56 4.04
C LYS A 85 3.75 -9.49 5.39
N LEU A 86 2.99 -9.30 6.47
CA LEU A 86 3.53 -9.25 7.82
C LEU A 86 4.25 -10.57 8.18
N MET A 87 5.57 -10.51 8.29
CA MET A 87 6.41 -11.66 8.63
C MET A 87 6.76 -11.64 10.12
N ALA A 88 5.88 -12.21 10.94
CA ALA A 88 6.10 -12.41 12.37
C ALA A 88 6.35 -13.88 12.72
N TYR A 89 7.28 -14.13 13.64
CA TYR A 89 7.66 -15.45 14.15
C TYR A 89 7.87 -15.38 15.66
N ALA A 90 7.32 -16.34 16.40
CA ALA A 90 7.56 -16.47 17.82
C ALA A 90 8.30 -17.78 18.07
N LYS A 91 9.41 -17.72 18.82
CA LYS A 91 10.21 -18.88 19.20
C LYS A 91 10.24 -18.99 20.72
N ALA A 92 9.86 -20.15 21.25
CA ALA A 92 10.03 -20.45 22.67
C ALA A 92 11.53 -20.41 23.04
N VAL A 93 11.85 -19.69 24.11
CA VAL A 93 13.19 -19.67 24.72
C VAL A 93 13.22 -20.65 25.89
N ASP A 94 12.15 -20.65 26.70
CA ASP A 94 11.90 -21.59 27.79
C ASP A 94 10.37 -21.77 27.99
N LYS A 95 9.93 -22.31 29.13
CA LYS A 95 8.50 -22.57 29.42
C LYS A 95 7.62 -21.33 29.56
N ASN A 96 8.19 -20.16 29.86
CA ASN A 96 7.46 -18.92 30.09
C ASN A 96 8.04 -17.70 29.36
N THR A 97 9.10 -17.89 28.57
CA THR A 97 9.75 -16.85 27.78
C THR A 97 9.73 -17.21 26.31
N PHE A 98 9.38 -16.25 25.45
CA PHE A 98 9.52 -16.38 24.00
C PHE A 98 10.21 -15.15 23.40
N ASN A 99 10.89 -15.36 22.27
CA ASN A 99 11.38 -14.28 21.41
C ASN A 99 10.38 -14.08 20.28
N LEU A 100 9.91 -12.85 20.09
CA LEU A 100 9.15 -12.42 18.92
C LEU A 100 10.10 -11.73 17.95
N ARG A 101 10.07 -12.13 16.68
CA ARG A 101 10.76 -11.47 15.58
C ARG A 101 9.74 -11.04 14.53
N VAL A 102 9.76 -9.77 14.16
CA VAL A 102 8.90 -9.20 13.12
C VAL A 102 9.79 -8.54 12.08
N LEU A 103 9.55 -8.83 10.80
CA LEU A 103 10.32 -8.32 9.67
C LEU A 103 9.41 -7.51 8.74
N GLY A 104 10.01 -6.54 8.04
CA GLY A 104 9.31 -5.79 6.99
C GLY A 104 8.29 -4.78 7.55
N VAL A 105 8.59 -4.18 8.70
CA VAL A 105 7.76 -3.11 9.29
C VAL A 105 8.04 -1.81 8.53
N ALA A 106 7.15 -1.42 7.62
CA ALA A 106 7.30 -0.21 6.84
C ALA A 106 7.12 1.06 7.72
N ASP A 107 6.05 1.05 8.51
CA ASP A 107 5.65 2.18 9.36
C ASP A 107 5.70 1.80 10.85
N PRO A 108 6.05 2.75 11.75
CA PRO A 108 6.04 2.52 13.18
C PRO A 108 4.61 2.28 13.70
N GLY A 109 4.47 1.59 14.84
CA GLY A 109 3.18 1.33 15.46
C GLY A 109 2.70 -0.12 15.32
N THR A 110 3.62 -1.08 15.31
CA THR A 110 3.22 -2.51 15.38
C THR A 110 2.65 -2.80 16.75
N ILE A 111 1.45 -3.37 16.80
CA ILE A 111 0.77 -3.76 18.03
C ILE A 111 0.93 -5.27 18.24
N VAL A 112 1.52 -5.63 19.38
CA VAL A 112 1.60 -7.02 19.85
C VAL A 112 0.58 -7.21 20.96
N THR A 113 -0.36 -8.13 20.78
CA THR A 113 -1.35 -8.48 21.80
C THR A 113 -1.18 -9.93 22.21
N ILE A 114 -1.06 -10.18 23.51
CA ILE A 114 -0.98 -11.52 24.10
C ILE A 114 -2.34 -11.87 24.68
N PHE A 115 -2.87 -13.02 24.29
CA PHE A 115 -4.15 -13.54 24.76
C PHE A 115 -3.93 -14.81 25.57
N ASN A 116 -4.84 -15.10 26.49
CA ASN A 116 -4.97 -16.44 27.04
C ASN A 116 -5.87 -17.32 26.13
N ASN A 117 -5.98 -18.60 26.47
CA ASN A 117 -6.83 -19.57 25.75
C ASN A 117 -8.34 -19.22 25.74
N ASN A 118 -8.81 -18.34 26.62
CA ASN A 118 -10.19 -17.86 26.64
C ASN A 118 -10.38 -16.57 25.81
N HIS A 119 -9.42 -16.23 24.94
CA HIS A 119 -9.37 -15.01 24.14
C HIS A 119 -9.38 -13.70 24.95
N LYS A 120 -9.07 -13.76 26.26
CA LYS A 120 -8.90 -12.56 27.08
C LYS A 120 -7.52 -11.98 26.82
N VAL A 121 -7.47 -10.67 26.57
CA VAL A 121 -6.23 -9.91 26.47
C VAL A 121 -5.52 -9.93 27.82
N LEU A 122 -4.27 -10.40 27.82
CA LEU A 122 -3.38 -10.38 28.97
C LEU A 122 -2.46 -9.16 28.93
N MET A 123 -2.01 -8.78 27.74
CA MET A 123 -1.08 -7.67 27.55
C MET A 123 -1.18 -7.12 26.11
N ARG A 124 -0.90 -5.83 25.97
CA ARG A 124 -0.73 -5.13 24.71
C ARG A 124 0.55 -4.30 24.78
N ASP A 125 1.33 -4.34 23.71
CA ASP A 125 2.61 -3.64 23.58
C ASP A 125 2.69 -2.98 22.20
N GLU A 126 3.10 -1.71 22.17
CA GLU A 126 3.23 -0.92 20.96
C GLU A 126 4.70 -0.74 20.62
N ILE A 127 5.07 -1.12 19.40
CA ILE A 127 6.44 -1.09 18.91
C ILE A 127 6.55 -0.02 17.82
N LEU A 128 7.37 1.00 18.10
CA LEU A 128 7.61 2.14 17.21
C LEU A 128 8.84 1.94 16.30
N GLU A 129 9.44 0.75 16.30
CA GLU A 129 10.58 0.42 15.45
C GLU A 129 10.15 0.16 14.01
N THR A 130 10.93 0.68 13.05
CA THR A 130 10.77 0.44 11.60
C THR A 130 11.81 -0.56 11.10
N GLY A 131 11.59 -1.13 9.90
CA GLY A 131 12.44 -2.16 9.29
C GLY A 131 12.27 -3.56 9.87
N GLY A 132 11.91 -3.67 11.15
CA GLY A 132 11.67 -4.92 11.88
C GLY A 132 12.29 -4.88 13.26
N PHE A 133 11.89 -5.83 14.11
CA PHE A 133 12.36 -5.89 15.50
C PHE A 133 12.48 -7.32 16.02
N SER A 134 13.19 -7.47 17.13
CA SER A 134 13.22 -8.70 17.91
C SER A 134 13.14 -8.37 19.40
N LYS A 135 12.18 -8.98 20.12
CA LYS A 135 11.93 -8.69 21.53
C LYS A 135 11.60 -9.97 22.31
N ASN A 136 12.20 -10.10 23.48
CA ASN A 136 11.87 -11.18 24.42
C ASN A 136 10.70 -10.76 25.31
N TYR A 137 9.74 -11.66 25.47
CA TYR A 137 8.61 -11.52 26.36
C TYR A 137 8.64 -12.61 27.41
N HIS A 138 8.59 -12.21 28.68
CA HIS A 138 8.59 -13.10 29.83
C HIS A 138 7.22 -13.06 30.52
N LEU A 139 6.54 -14.19 30.57
CA LEU A 139 5.23 -14.33 31.18
C LEU A 139 5.37 -14.64 32.67
N LYS A 140 4.80 -13.79 33.52
CA LYS A 140 4.71 -14.03 34.97
C LYS A 140 3.54 -14.97 35.25
N HIS A 141 3.82 -16.11 35.87
CA HIS A 141 2.83 -17.11 36.32
C HIS A 141 2.02 -17.80 35.22
N LEU A 142 2.45 -17.71 33.95
CA LEU A 142 1.84 -18.41 32.82
C LEU A 142 2.91 -19.17 32.04
N ILE A 143 2.49 -20.23 31.36
CA ILE A 143 3.35 -20.97 30.42
C ILE A 143 2.94 -20.68 28.98
N LEU A 144 3.87 -20.86 28.04
CA LEU A 144 3.64 -20.53 26.62
C LEU A 144 2.42 -21.25 26.02
N LYS A 145 2.14 -22.50 26.44
CA LYS A 145 0.98 -23.28 25.97
C LYS A 145 -0.39 -22.73 26.39
N GLN A 146 -0.41 -21.73 27.27
CA GLN A 146 -1.63 -21.09 27.75
C GLN A 146 -1.92 -19.75 27.06
N VAL A 147 -1.09 -19.37 26.10
CA VAL A 147 -1.19 -18.09 25.41
C VAL A 147 -1.03 -18.23 23.91
N TYR A 148 -1.55 -17.24 23.19
CA TYR A 148 -1.23 -17.01 21.79
C TYR A 148 -1.12 -15.50 21.54
N LEU A 149 -0.57 -15.14 20.39
CA LEU A 149 -0.23 -13.77 20.05
C LEU A 149 -1.03 -13.32 18.83
N LYS A 150 -1.38 -12.03 18.79
CA LYS A 150 -1.71 -11.30 17.56
C LYS A 150 -0.64 -10.22 17.36
N VAL A 151 -0.04 -10.20 16.18
CA VAL A 151 0.83 -9.12 15.73
C VAL A 151 0.10 -8.37 14.63
N GLU A 152 -0.06 -7.06 14.77
CA GLU A 152 -0.76 -6.19 13.82
C GLU A 152 0.15 -5.03 13.43
N ASN A 153 0.37 -4.78 12.13
CA ASN A 153 1.14 -3.61 11.69
C ASN A 153 0.28 -2.33 11.67
N ALA A 154 0.89 -1.18 11.42
CA ALA A 154 0.18 0.11 11.36
C ALA A 154 -0.91 0.16 10.27
N GLU A 155 -0.82 -0.70 9.25
CA GLU A 155 -1.81 -0.83 8.17
C GLU A 155 -2.98 -1.77 8.54
N GLY A 156 -2.97 -2.38 9.73
CA GLY A 156 -4.01 -3.30 10.22
C GLY A 156 -3.84 -4.77 9.78
N VAL A 157 -2.79 -5.10 9.03
CA VAL A 157 -2.48 -6.47 8.63
C VAL A 157 -2.06 -7.26 9.87
N SER A 158 -2.76 -8.37 10.13
CA SER A 158 -2.63 -9.16 11.36
C SER A 158 -2.10 -10.57 11.11
N LYS A 159 -1.31 -11.10 12.05
CA LYS A 159 -0.89 -12.50 12.10
C LYS A 159 -1.04 -13.07 13.52
N TYR A 160 -1.67 -14.23 13.62
CA TYR A 160 -1.77 -14.98 14.87
C TYR A 160 -0.63 -16.00 14.97
N LEU A 161 -0.04 -16.11 16.15
CA LEU A 161 1.07 -17.03 16.44
C LEU A 161 0.72 -17.86 17.68
N HIS A 162 0.92 -19.17 17.58
CA HIS A 162 0.69 -20.13 18.64
C HIS A 162 2.00 -20.83 18.99
N PHE A 163 2.07 -21.37 20.20
CA PHE A 163 3.19 -22.19 20.67
C PHE A 163 2.72 -23.65 20.77
N ASP A 164 3.48 -24.55 20.16
CA ASP A 164 3.21 -26.00 20.18
C ASP A 164 3.55 -26.67 21.53
#